data_AF-A0A7X5XW81-F1
#
_entry.id   AF-A0A7X5XW81-F1
#
_cell.length_a   1.000
_cell.length_b   1.000
_cell.length_c   1.000
_cell.angle_alpha   90.00
_cell.angle_beta   90.00
_cell.angle_gamma   90.00
#
_symmetry.space_group_name_H-M   'P 1'
#
loop_
_entity.id
_entity.type
_entity.pdbx_description
1 polymer ?
#
loop_
_entity_poly.entity_id
_entity_poly.type
_entity_poly.pdbx_seq_one_letter_code
_entity_poly.pdbx_strand_id
1 'polypeptide(L)'
;MAIVKSSAPALEKHGPAIPSRKDTIGALPPEVRPYKRTASFTETTIPAGLLAEHSTKAGTWGLISVEEGALRYVITDPRRPYRESVLSADSDAGIVEPTIVHRVEPIGAVRFYVEFFR
;
A
#
# COMPACT_ATOMS: atom_id res chain seq x y z
N MET A 1 13.72 53.20 35.59
CA MET A 1 12.67 53.60 34.64
C MET A 1 12.87 52.80 33.36
N ALA A 2 11.84 52.08 32.92
CA ALA A 2 11.83 51.26 31.71
C ALA A 2 11.96 52.11 30.43
N ILE A 3 12.47 51.55 29.32
CA ILE A 3 11.70 51.15 28.12
C ILE A 3 12.60 50.80 26.91
N VAL A 4 12.45 49.54 26.45
CA VAL A 4 12.47 48.95 25.08
C VAL A 4 12.99 49.73 23.86
N LYS A 5 13.70 49.00 22.96
CA LYS A 5 13.12 48.56 21.67
C LYS A 5 13.96 47.48 20.99
N SER A 6 13.35 46.30 20.90
CA SER A 6 13.75 45.13 20.13
C SER A 6 13.56 45.36 18.63
N SER A 7 14.42 44.73 17.82
CA SER A 7 14.21 44.54 16.38
C SER A 7 14.17 43.04 16.09
N ALA A 8 13.17 42.61 15.33
CA ALA A 8 12.84 41.21 15.03
C ALA A 8 13.77 40.58 13.99
N PRO A 9 13.64 39.26 13.74
CA PRO A 9 13.06 38.93 12.44
C PRO A 9 12.04 37.78 12.41
N ALA A 10 11.18 37.89 11.40
CA ALA A 10 10.49 36.88 10.61
C ALA A 10 9.84 35.67 11.29
N LEU A 11 8.51 35.73 11.36
CA LEU A 11 7.63 34.58 11.56
C LEU A 11 7.64 33.71 10.28
N GLU A 12 8.36 32.60 10.32
CA GLU A 12 8.29 31.56 9.29
C GLU A 12 6.92 30.86 9.36
N LYS A 13 6.29 30.73 8.19
CA LYS A 13 4.94 30.19 8.05
C LYS A 13 4.96 28.70 8.36
N HIS A 14 4.25 28.31 9.42
CA HIS A 14 4.00 26.92 9.75
C HIS A 14 3.06 26.33 8.68
N GLY A 15 3.64 25.69 7.66
CA GLY A 15 2.90 24.71 6.84
C GLY A 15 2.46 23.55 7.73
N PRO A 16 1.39 22.82 7.38
CA PRO A 16 0.89 21.75 8.23
C PRO A 16 1.98 20.69 8.38
N ALA A 17 2.35 20.41 9.63
CA ALA A 17 3.22 19.30 9.97
C ALA A 17 2.59 18.01 9.45
N ILE A 18 3.28 17.34 8.52
CA ILE A 18 2.94 15.98 8.14
C ILE A 18 3.17 15.13 9.38
N PRO A 19 2.14 14.51 9.99
CA PRO A 19 2.37 13.71 11.19
C PRO A 19 3.27 12.54 10.86
N SER A 20 4.35 12.42 11.63
CA SER A 20 5.29 11.30 11.63
C SER A 20 4.52 10.00 11.82
N ARG A 21 4.43 9.20 10.75
CA ARG A 21 3.73 7.91 10.73
C ARG A 21 4.46 6.94 11.65
N LYS A 22 3.92 6.72 12.84
CA LYS A 22 4.20 5.48 13.58
C LYS A 22 3.84 4.32 12.68
N ASP A 23 4.74 3.34 12.62
CA ASP A 23 4.69 2.15 11.78
C ASP A 23 3.36 1.41 11.96
N THR A 24 2.38 1.77 11.15
CA THR A 24 1.08 1.09 11.12
C THR A 24 1.16 0.19 9.91
N ILE A 25 1.01 -1.11 10.14
CA ILE A 25 0.75 -2.08 9.06
C ILE A 25 -0.32 -1.45 8.16
N GLY A 26 0.09 -1.18 6.92
CA GLY A 26 -0.51 -0.13 6.10
C GLY A 26 -1.99 -0.37 5.90
N ALA A 27 -2.83 0.49 6.48
CA ALA A 27 -4.24 0.57 6.14
C ALA A 27 -4.41 1.42 4.86
N LEU A 28 -5.49 1.19 4.13
CA LEU A 28 -5.88 2.10 3.04
C LEU A 28 -6.12 3.50 3.62
N PRO A 29 -5.68 4.58 2.94
CA PRO A 29 -6.02 5.92 3.37
C PRO A 29 -7.55 6.13 3.41
N PRO A 30 -8.11 6.77 4.45
CA PRO A 30 -9.56 6.92 4.59
C PRO A 30 -10.23 7.71 3.46
N GLU A 31 -9.47 8.48 2.70
CA GLU A 31 -9.93 9.27 1.56
C GLU A 31 -10.13 8.48 0.27
N VAL A 32 -9.43 7.35 0.10
CA VAL A 32 -9.51 6.60 -1.17
C VAL A 32 -10.80 5.80 -1.28
N ARG A 33 -11.31 5.65 -2.50
CA ARG A 33 -12.54 4.90 -2.79
C ARG A 33 -12.28 3.83 -3.84
N PRO A 34 -12.93 2.65 -3.74
CA PRO A 34 -12.79 1.62 -4.74
C PRO A 34 -13.38 2.11 -6.05
N TYR A 35 -12.69 1.86 -7.16
CA TYR A 35 -13.18 2.20 -8.50
C TYR A 35 -13.17 1.02 -9.47
N LYS A 36 -12.45 -0.06 -9.14
CA LYS A 36 -12.39 -1.28 -9.96
C LYS A 36 -12.07 -2.49 -9.10
N ARG A 37 -12.70 -3.62 -9.42
CA ARG A 37 -12.34 -4.96 -8.93
C ARG A 37 -12.02 -5.85 -10.12
N THR A 38 -11.01 -6.71 -10.02
CA THR A 38 -10.76 -7.75 -11.04
C THR A 38 -11.77 -8.89 -10.93
N ALA A 39 -11.84 -9.76 -11.94
CA ALA A 39 -12.36 -11.11 -11.69
C ALA A 39 -11.46 -11.83 -10.67
N SER A 40 -11.99 -12.87 -10.02
CA SER A 40 -11.15 -13.75 -9.21
C SER A 40 -10.18 -14.53 -10.11
N PHE A 41 -8.93 -14.58 -9.69
CA PHE A 41 -7.89 -15.42 -10.26
C PHE A 41 -7.78 -16.71 -9.45
N THR A 42 -7.33 -17.75 -10.13
CA THR A 42 -6.91 -19.04 -9.57
C THR A 42 -5.43 -19.26 -9.87
N GLU A 43 -4.80 -20.27 -9.29
CA GLU A 43 -3.39 -20.60 -9.54
C GLU A 43 -3.04 -20.81 -11.03
N THR A 44 -4.03 -21.16 -11.85
CA THR A 44 -3.89 -21.36 -13.30
C THR A 44 -4.31 -20.16 -14.15
N THR A 45 -4.97 -19.15 -13.57
CA THR A 45 -5.49 -17.98 -14.30
C THR A 45 -4.84 -16.67 -13.87
N ILE A 46 -3.89 -16.69 -12.93
CA ILE A 46 -3.11 -15.50 -12.55
C ILE A 46 -2.38 -14.96 -13.79
N PRO A 47 -2.59 -13.68 -14.16
CA PRO A 47 -1.83 -13.06 -15.24
C PRO A 47 -0.33 -13.07 -14.90
N ALA A 48 0.52 -13.45 -15.86
CA ALA A 48 1.97 -13.53 -15.66
C ALA A 48 2.58 -12.23 -15.10
N GLY A 49 2.00 -11.08 -15.44
CA GLY A 49 2.43 -9.78 -14.91
C GLY A 49 2.29 -9.62 -13.40
N LEU A 50 1.35 -10.33 -12.75
CA LEU A 50 1.21 -10.31 -11.29
C LEU A 50 2.24 -11.21 -10.59
N LEU A 51 2.75 -12.24 -11.28
CA LEU A 51 3.79 -13.15 -10.79
C LEU A 51 5.20 -12.52 -10.87
N ALA A 52 5.38 -11.60 -11.83
CA ALA A 52 6.57 -10.80 -11.98
C ALA A 52 6.53 -9.54 -11.10
N GLU A 53 7.69 -8.92 -10.91
CA GLU A 53 7.78 -7.60 -10.28
C GLU A 53 7.02 -6.56 -11.12
N HIS A 54 6.11 -5.85 -10.47
CA HIS A 54 5.33 -4.79 -11.07
C HIS A 54 4.91 -3.77 -10.00
N SER A 55 4.25 -2.70 -10.42
CA SER A 55 3.69 -1.71 -9.52
C SER A 55 2.39 -1.13 -10.06
N THR A 56 1.60 -0.54 -9.16
CA THR A 56 0.45 0.27 -9.53
C THR A 56 0.89 1.67 -9.95
N LYS A 57 0.04 2.37 -10.71
CA LYS A 57 0.28 3.78 -11.08
C LYS A 57 0.25 4.68 -9.85
N ALA A 58 0.89 5.85 -9.95
CA ALA A 58 0.79 6.89 -8.93
C ALA A 58 -0.68 7.20 -8.59
N GLY A 59 -0.95 7.40 -7.29
CA GLY A 59 -2.30 7.60 -6.75
C GLY A 59 -3.23 6.39 -6.80
N THR A 60 -2.79 5.22 -7.28
CA THR A 60 -3.60 4.00 -7.31
C THR A 60 -3.14 3.02 -6.26
N TRP A 61 -4.03 2.73 -5.30
CA TRP A 61 -3.82 1.68 -4.30
C TRP A 61 -4.41 0.36 -4.81
N GLY A 62 -3.81 -0.75 -4.38
CA GLY A 62 -4.37 -2.08 -4.56
C GLY A 62 -4.69 -2.74 -3.23
N LEU A 63 -5.75 -3.54 -3.18
CA LEU A 63 -6.11 -4.41 -2.07
C LEU A 63 -6.24 -5.84 -2.60
N ILE A 64 -5.41 -6.75 -2.12
CA ILE A 64 -5.38 -8.16 -2.50
C ILE A 64 -6.16 -8.95 -1.46
N SER A 65 -7.30 -9.50 -1.88
CA SER A 65 -8.19 -10.27 -1.01
C SER A 65 -8.22 -11.72 -1.47
N VAL A 66 -7.85 -12.64 -0.58
CA VAL A 66 -7.90 -14.08 -0.84
C VAL A 66 -9.28 -14.61 -0.42
N GLU A 67 -9.94 -15.32 -1.33
CA GLU A 67 -11.22 -15.97 -1.09
C GLU A 67 -11.03 -17.42 -0.61
N GLU A 68 -9.96 -18.08 -1.07
CA GLU A 68 -9.67 -19.48 -0.76
C GLU A 68 -8.17 -19.78 -0.94
N GLY A 69 -7.63 -20.69 -0.14
CA GLY A 69 -6.22 -21.08 -0.22
C GLY A 69 -5.27 -20.01 0.30
N ALA A 70 -4.06 -19.95 -0.26
CA ALA A 70 -3.01 -19.04 0.21
C ALA A 70 -2.22 -18.40 -0.94
N LEU A 71 -1.86 -17.13 -0.75
CA LEU A 71 -1.09 -16.33 -1.70
C LEU A 71 0.09 -15.68 -0.97
N ARG A 72 1.31 -15.87 -1.47
CA ARG A 72 2.46 -15.09 -1.01
C ARG A 72 2.42 -13.72 -1.68
N TYR A 73 2.55 -12.67 -0.89
CA TYR A 73 2.72 -11.29 -1.33
C TYR A 73 4.11 -10.81 -0.92
N VAL A 74 4.88 -10.28 -1.88
CA VAL A 74 6.28 -9.88 -1.69
C VAL A 74 6.48 -8.44 -2.13
N ILE A 75 7.03 -7.61 -1.25
CA ILE A 75 7.47 -6.24 -1.55
C ILE A 75 8.98 -6.26 -1.74
N THR A 76 9.43 -5.87 -2.94
CA THR A 76 10.85 -5.87 -3.33
C THR A 76 11.39 -4.47 -3.62
N ASP A 77 10.54 -3.45 -3.58
CA ASP A 77 10.93 -2.07 -3.84
C ASP A 77 11.98 -1.55 -2.82
N PRO A 78 13.09 -0.96 -3.27
CA PRO A 78 14.13 -0.46 -2.37
C PRO A 78 13.70 0.72 -1.48
N ARG A 79 12.56 1.37 -1.77
CA ARG A 79 11.98 2.42 -0.91
C ARG A 79 11.24 1.84 0.30
N ARG A 80 11.15 0.52 0.41
CA ARG A 80 10.57 -0.20 1.54
C ARG A 80 11.57 -1.30 1.99
N PRO A 81 11.56 -1.69 3.27
CA PRO A 81 12.20 -2.93 3.66
C PRO A 81 11.62 -4.10 2.86
N TYR A 82 12.47 -5.05 2.49
CA TYR A 82 12.00 -6.32 1.93
C TYR A 82 11.00 -6.95 2.89
N ARG A 83 9.85 -7.37 2.37
CA ARG A 83 8.78 -7.96 3.17
C ARG A 83 8.07 -9.05 2.39
N GLU A 84 7.80 -10.14 3.08
CA GLU A 84 6.93 -11.22 2.61
C GLU A 84 5.79 -11.43 3.60
N SER A 85 4.61 -11.72 3.07
CA SER A 85 3.45 -12.13 3.87
C SER A 85 2.66 -13.20 3.14
N VAL A 86 2.13 -14.16 3.88
CA VAL A 86 1.16 -15.12 3.36
C VAL A 86 -0.24 -14.59 3.65
N LEU A 87 -1.02 -14.43 2.59
CA LEU A 87 -2.41 -14.00 2.63
C LEU A 87 -3.31 -15.24 2.52
N SER A 88 -4.39 -15.28 3.28
CA SER A 88 -5.44 -16.30 3.20
C SER A 88 -6.81 -15.66 3.44
N ALA A 89 -7.89 -16.45 3.33
CA ALA A 89 -9.25 -15.96 3.62
C ALA A 89 -9.45 -15.54 5.09
N ASP A 90 -8.60 -16.03 5.99
CA ASP A 90 -8.66 -15.75 7.44
C ASP A 90 -7.66 -14.66 7.88
N SER A 91 -6.86 -14.11 6.94
CA SER A 91 -5.89 -13.06 7.23
C SER A 91 -6.38 -11.69 6.79
N ASP A 92 -5.70 -10.63 7.25
CA ASP A 92 -5.85 -9.31 6.64
C ASP A 92 -5.50 -9.36 5.15
N ALA A 93 -6.16 -8.50 4.38
CA ALA A 93 -5.87 -8.33 2.96
C ALA A 93 -4.48 -7.68 2.73
N GLY A 94 -3.86 -8.00 1.59
CA GLY A 94 -2.59 -7.41 1.19
C GLY A 94 -2.80 -5.99 0.66
N ILE A 95 -2.18 -4.99 1.27
CA ILE A 95 -2.25 -3.61 0.79
C ILE A 95 -1.04 -3.29 -0.09
N VAL A 96 -1.35 -2.81 -1.29
CA VAL A 96 -0.39 -2.40 -2.32
C VAL A 96 -0.37 -0.88 -2.38
N GLU A 97 0.75 -0.30 -1.97
CA GLU A 97 0.99 1.14 -2.02
C GLU A 97 1.25 1.61 -3.47
N PRO A 98 0.82 2.84 -3.83
CA PRO A 98 1.07 3.40 -5.15
C PRO A 98 2.54 3.39 -5.51
N THR A 99 2.85 2.92 -6.72
CA THR A 99 4.21 2.85 -7.30
C THR A 99 5.18 1.88 -6.63
N ILE A 100 4.87 1.29 -5.48
CA ILE A 100 5.77 0.36 -4.78
C ILE A 100 5.82 -0.97 -5.54
N VAL A 101 7.03 -1.40 -5.91
CA VAL A 101 7.28 -2.66 -6.61
C VAL A 101 7.02 -3.86 -5.70
N HIS A 102 6.21 -4.78 -6.22
CA HIS A 102 5.79 -6.00 -5.54
C HIS A 102 5.47 -7.09 -6.57
N ARG A 103 5.22 -8.30 -6.06
CA ARG A 103 4.75 -9.46 -6.84
C ARG A 103 3.98 -10.42 -5.94
N VAL A 104 3.26 -11.36 -6.55
CA VAL A 104 2.58 -12.44 -5.83
C VAL A 104 3.03 -13.81 -6.30
N GLU A 105 2.90 -14.82 -5.45
CA GLU A 105 3.12 -16.22 -5.80
C GLU A 105 2.00 -17.08 -5.19
N PRO A 106 1.32 -17.94 -5.97
CA PRO A 106 0.36 -18.89 -5.41
C PRO A 106 1.07 -19.91 -4.51
N ILE A 107 0.46 -20.24 -3.38
CA ILE A 107 0.91 -21.35 -2.52
C ILE A 107 -0.09 -22.49 -2.68
N GLY A 108 0.11 -23.29 -3.72
CA GLY A 108 -0.84 -24.34 -4.12
C GLY A 108 -2.10 -23.77 -4.76
N ALA A 109 -3.24 -24.42 -4.55
CA ALA A 109 -4.53 -23.95 -5.01
C ALA A 109 -4.92 -22.65 -4.28
N VAL A 110 -5.38 -21.65 -5.03
CA VAL A 110 -5.73 -20.34 -4.48
C VAL A 110 -6.86 -19.73 -5.29
N ARG A 111 -7.68 -18.90 -4.65
CA ARG A 111 -8.59 -17.99 -5.33
C ARG A 111 -8.54 -16.62 -4.69
N PHE A 112 -8.31 -15.58 -5.47
CA PHE A 112 -8.17 -14.21 -4.96
C PHE A 112 -8.54 -13.17 -6.00
N TYR A 113 -8.76 -11.93 -5.59
CA TYR A 113 -8.97 -10.80 -6.51
C TYR A 113 -8.20 -9.57 -6.04
N VAL A 114 -8.13 -8.56 -6.91
CA VAL A 114 -7.55 -7.25 -6.58
C VAL A 114 -8.60 -6.16 -6.74
N GLU A 115 -8.80 -5.36 -5.70
CA GLU A 115 -9.54 -4.10 -5.78
C GLU A 115 -8.57 -2.93 -5.90
N PHE A 116 -8.94 -1.94 -6.71
CA PHE A 116 -8.16 -0.73 -6.93
C PHE A 116 -8.91 0.49 -6.40
N PHE A 117 -8.16 1.35 -5.71
CA PHE A 117 -8.67 2.55 -5.05
C PHE A 117 -7.95 3.81 -5.53
N ARG A 118 -8.65 4.95 -5.50
CA ARG A 118 -8.14 6.30 -5.77
C ARG A 118 -8.77 7.32 -4.85
#